data_AF-A0A950T723-F1
#
_entry.id   AF-A0A950T723-F1
#
_cell.length_a   1.000
_cell.length_b   1.000
_cell.length_c   1.000
_cell.angle_alpha   90.00
_cell.angle_beta   90.00
_cell.angle_gamma   90.00
#
_symmetry.space_group_name_H-M   'P 1'
#
loop_
_entity.id
_entity.type
_entity.pdbx_description
1 polymer ?
#
loop_
_entity_poly.entity_id
_entity_poly.type
_entity_poly.pdbx_seq_one_letter_code
_entity_poly.pdbx_strand_id
1 'polypeptide(L)'
;MVYTKKIDQDLLVESAYELLEHEGVEAISMRRLAHLFNVRASSLYHHFPEKSALLSAVAEKGLFLLAAELERAAALAQSDPRRQLYSMG
;
A
#
# COMPACT_ATOMS: atom_id res chain seq x y z
N MET A 1 27.58 -1.61 -8.12
CA MET A 1 27.43 -0.36 -7.34
C MET A 1 26.15 -0.53 -6.52
N VAL A 2 26.25 -0.72 -5.19
CA VAL A 2 25.09 -0.96 -4.33
C VAL A 2 24.43 0.38 -4.04
N TYR A 3 23.31 0.68 -4.70
CA TYR A 3 22.52 1.88 -4.40
C TYR A 3 21.80 1.62 -3.08
N THR A 4 22.26 2.23 -1.98
CA THR A 4 21.50 2.18 -0.72
C THR A 4 20.32 3.12 -0.88
N LYS A 5 19.13 2.57 -1.16
CA LYS A 5 17.90 3.36 -1.14
C LYS A 5 17.70 3.79 0.31
N LYS A 6 17.67 5.11 0.56
CA LYS A 6 17.38 5.65 1.90
C LYS A 6 16.02 5.06 2.32
N ILE A 7 16.00 4.38 3.46
CA ILE A 7 14.78 3.78 3.99
C ILE A 7 13.95 4.89 4.64
N ASP A 8 12.68 4.96 4.27
CA ASP A 8 11.65 5.74 4.92
C ASP A 8 10.39 4.88 5.11
N GLN A 9 9.40 5.42 5.83
CA GLN A 9 8.18 4.68 6.19
C GLN A 9 7.37 4.31 4.95
N ASP A 10 7.22 5.23 4.00
CA ASP A 10 6.41 5.01 2.80
C ASP A 10 6.97 3.87 1.95
N LEU A 11 8.29 3.83 1.76
CA LEU A 11 8.94 2.74 1.03
C LEU A 11 8.78 1.38 1.72
N LEU A 12 8.83 1.34 3.06
CA LEU A 12 8.62 0.11 3.80
C LEU A 12 7.18 -0.40 3.66
N VAL A 13 6.21 0.52 3.70
CA VAL A 13 4.79 0.20 3.51
C VAL A 13 4.54 -0.28 2.09
N GLU A 14 5.13 0.36 1.08
CA GLU A 14 5.02 -0.06 -0.32
C GLU A 14 5.54 -1.49 -0.51
N SER A 15 6.77 -1.79 -0.09
CA SER A 15 7.34 -3.12 -0.25
C SER A 15 6.60 -4.18 0.58
N ALA A 16 6.06 -3.83 1.75
CA ALA A 16 5.23 -4.74 2.53
C ALA A 16 3.87 -5.00 1.86
N TYR A 17 3.29 -4.00 1.20
CA TYR A 17 2.07 -4.14 0.40
C TYR A 17 2.31 -5.02 -0.84
N GLU A 18 3.43 -4.85 -1.55
CA GLU A 18 3.81 -5.73 -2.66
C GLU A 18 3.95 -7.19 -2.20
N LEU A 19 4.58 -7.42 -1.05
CA LEU A 19 4.66 -8.76 -0.45
C LEU A 19 3.28 -9.32 -0.10
N LEU A 20 2.37 -8.47 0.40
CA LEU A 20 0.99 -8.86 0.68
C LEU A 20 0.28 -9.34 -0.58
N GLU A 21 0.38 -8.58 -1.67
CA GLU A 21 -0.31 -8.89 -2.94
C GLU A 21 0.21 -10.16 -3.61
N HIS A 22 1.52 -10.40 -3.55
CA HIS A 22 2.13 -11.53 -4.26
C HIS A 22 2.24 -12.80 -3.43
N GLU A 23 2.38 -12.68 -2.11
CA GLU A 23 2.80 -13.80 -1.24
C GLU A 23 1.98 -13.92 0.04
N GLY A 24 1.03 -13.02 0.28
CA GLY A 24 0.18 -13.03 1.46
C GLY A 24 0.82 -12.39 2.70
N VAL A 25 0.03 -12.27 3.77
CA VAL A 25 0.41 -11.52 4.99
C VAL A 25 1.52 -12.21 5.79
N GLU A 26 1.62 -13.53 5.68
CA GLU A 26 2.59 -14.40 6.33
C GLU A 26 4.00 -14.12 5.82
N ALA A 27 4.13 -13.70 4.56
CA ALA A 27 5.40 -13.31 3.95
C ALA A 27 6.00 -12.04 4.59
N ILE A 28 5.17 -11.18 5.19
CA ILE A 28 5.59 -9.91 5.76
C ILE A 28 6.30 -10.15 7.09
N SER A 29 7.59 -9.84 7.15
CA SER A 29 8.33 -9.83 8.41
C SER A 29 9.41 -8.75 8.42
N MET A 30 9.75 -8.26 9.62
CA MET A 30 10.82 -7.27 9.79
C MET A 30 12.15 -7.78 9.21
N ARG A 31 12.43 -9.07 9.35
CA ARG A 31 13.65 -9.70 8.81
C ARG A 31 13.66 -9.72 7.28
N ARG A 32 12.54 -10.09 6.66
CA ARG A 32 12.43 -10.15 5.20
C ARG A 32 12.58 -8.76 4.58
N LEU A 33 11.89 -7.76 5.14
CA LEU A 33 12.02 -6.38 4.69
C LEU A 33 13.46 -5.89 4.87
N ALA A 34 14.08 -6.13 6.02
CA ALA A 34 15.47 -5.74 6.22
C ALA A 34 16.43 -6.36 5.18
N HIS A 35 16.18 -7.61 4.79
CA HIS A 35 16.91 -8.26 3.70
C HIS A 35 16.68 -7.59 2.34
N LEU A 36 15.42 -7.28 1.98
CA LEU A 36 15.07 -6.58 0.73
C LEU A 36 15.75 -5.21 0.62
N PHE A 37 15.85 -4.49 1.73
CA PHE A 37 16.48 -3.17 1.80
C PHE A 37 17.99 -3.22 2.09
N ASN A 38 18.57 -4.42 2.22
CA ASN A 38 19.98 -4.63 2.58
C ASN A 38 20.43 -3.86 3.84
N VAL A 39 19.63 -3.94 4.90
CA VAL A 39 19.90 -3.33 6.21
C VAL A 39 19.73 -4.32 7.35
N ARG A 40 20.09 -3.88 8.56
CA ARG A 40 19.79 -4.63 9.80
C ARG A 40 18.32 -4.45 10.16
N ALA A 41 17.69 -5.51 10.68
CA ALA A 41 16.32 -5.44 11.18
C ALA A 41 16.14 -4.35 12.26
N SER A 42 17.17 -4.12 13.09
CA SER A 42 17.21 -3.04 14.08
C SER A 42 16.89 -1.66 13.48
N SER A 43 17.32 -1.40 12.25
CA SER A 43 17.10 -0.12 11.56
C SER A 43 15.63 0.12 11.22
N LEU A 44 14.86 -0.95 10.97
CA LEU A 44 13.42 -0.82 10.65
C LEU A 44 12.59 -0.43 11.88
N TYR A 45 13.06 -0.77 13.08
CA TYR A 45 12.37 -0.43 14.32
C TYR A 45 12.35 1.07 14.64
N HIS A 46 13.21 1.87 13.98
CA HIS A 46 13.12 3.33 14.02
C HIS A 46 11.93 3.90 13.23
N HIS A 47 11.40 3.13 12.27
CA HIS A 47 10.25 3.50 11.45
C HIS A 47 8.96 2.87 11.97
N PHE A 48 9.02 1.59 12.36
CA PHE A 48 7.89 0.85 12.91
C PHE A 48 8.34 0.08 14.16
N PRO A 49 7.90 0.48 15.36
CA PRO A 49 8.38 -0.12 16.61
C PRO A 49 8.03 -1.62 16.72
N GLU A 50 7.04 -2.10 15.97
CA GLU A 50 6.61 -3.48 15.93
C GLU A 50 5.97 -3.83 14.58
N LYS A 51 5.86 -5.14 14.28
CA LYS A 51 5.28 -5.64 13.03
C LYS A 51 3.81 -5.19 12.87
N SER A 52 3.04 -5.13 13.95
CA SER A 52 1.65 -4.64 13.96
C SER A 52 1.54 -3.21 13.45
N ALA A 53 2.43 -2.30 13.88
CA ALA A 53 2.43 -0.92 13.41
C ALA A 53 2.65 -0.83 11.89
N LEU A 54 3.55 -1.65 11.34
CA LEU A 54 3.74 -1.77 9.89
C LEU A 54 2.47 -2.32 9.22
N LEU A 55 1.89 -3.39 9.75
CA LEU A 55 0.69 -4.01 9.18
C LEU A 55 -0.52 -3.05 9.18
N SER A 56 -0.66 -2.21 10.20
CA SER A 56 -1.69 -1.17 10.25
C SER A 56 -1.51 -0.16 9.11
N ALA A 57 -0.27 0.30 8.87
CA ALA A 57 0.01 1.22 7.76
C ALA A 57 -0.21 0.56 6.38
N VAL A 58 0.12 -0.73 6.23
CA VAL A 58 -0.19 -1.50 5.02
C VAL A 58 -1.70 -1.64 4.81
N ALA A 59 -2.46 -1.90 5.87
CA ALA A 59 -3.91 -1.96 5.81
C ALA A 59 -4.54 -0.61 5.43
N GLU A 60 -4.03 0.49 5.98
CA GLU A 60 -4.43 1.85 5.63
C GLU A 60 -4.19 2.16 4.15
N LYS A 61 -3.01 1.81 3.62
CA LYS A 61 -2.72 1.91 2.19
C LYS A 61 -3.72 1.12 1.36
N GLY A 62 -4.00 -0.13 1.74
CA GLY A 62 -4.99 -0.97 1.06
C GLY A 62 -6.40 -0.36 1.05
N LEU A 63 -6.82 0.22 2.17
CA LEU A 63 -8.11 0.93 2.27
C LEU A 63 -8.15 2.17 1.38
N PHE A 64 -7.08 2.95 1.33
CA PHE A 64 -6.97 4.12 0.45
C PHE A 64 -7.08 3.72 -1.02
N LEU A 65 -6.39 2.66 -1.44
CA LEU A 65 -6.46 2.14 -2.81
C LEU A 65 -7.87 1.65 -3.17
N LEU A 66 -8.52 0.93 -2.24
CA LEU A 66 -9.89 0.48 -2.40
C LEU A 66 -10.86 1.67 -2.54
N ALA A 67 -10.73 2.68 -1.68
CA ALA A 67 -11.57 3.88 -1.74
C ALA A 67 -11.41 4.60 -3.09
N ALA A 68 -10.17 4.78 -3.56
CA ALA A 68 -9.90 5.38 -4.86
C ALA A 68 -10.51 4.57 -6.03
N GLU A 69 -10.49 3.23 -5.95
CA GLU A 69 -11.14 2.40 -6.98
C GLU A 69 -12.67 2.52 -6.96
N LEU A 70 -13.27 2.53 -5.77
CA LEU A 70 -14.71 2.73 -5.62
C LEU A 70 -15.16 4.10 -6.15
N GLU A 71 -14.39 5.15 -5.88
CA GLU A 71 -14.66 6.50 -6.41
C GLU A 71 -14.59 6.53 -7.94
N ARG A 72 -13.57 5.89 -8.53
CA ARG A 72 -13.45 5.76 -10.00
C ARG A 72 -14.63 5.02 -10.60
N ALA A 73 -15.00 3.88 -10.02
CA ALA A 73 -16.15 3.09 -10.48
C ALA A 73 -17.46 3.88 -10.38
N ALA A 74 -17.67 4.63 -9.29
CA ALA A 74 -18.85 5.46 -9.09
C ALA A 74 -18.92 6.63 -10.09
N ALA A 75 -17.79 7.26 -10.41
CA ALA A 75 -17.73 8.32 -11.42
C ALA A 75 -18.15 7.82 -12.80
N LEU A 76 -17.64 6.64 -13.21
CA LEU A 76 -17.99 6.01 -14.48
C LEU A 76 -19.49 5.65 -14.56
N ALA A 77 -20.07 5.17 -13.46
CA ALA A 77 -21.48 4.84 -13.38
C ALA A 77 -22.41 6.07 -13.41
N GLN A 78 -21.95 7.22 -12.91
CA GLN A 78 -22.68 8.48 -12.98
C GLN A 78 -22.64 9.12 -14.37
N SER A 79 -21.58 8.87 -15.14
CA SER A 79 -21.44 9.35 -16.52
C SER A 79 -22.27 8.57 -17.56
N ASP A 80 -23.30 7.80 -17.16
CA ASP A 80 -24.21 7.13 -18.11
C ASP A 80 -24.88 8.19 -19.02
N PRO A 81 -24.53 8.25 -20.33
CA PRO A 81 -25.06 9.26 -21.24
C PRO A 81 -26.58 9.21 -21.33
N ARG A 82 -27.18 8.03 -21.09
CA ARG A 82 -28.64 7.87 -21.06
C ARG A 82 -29.26 8.62 -19.89
N ARG A 83 -28.67 8.57 -18.69
CA ARG A 83 -29.16 9.34 -17.52
C ARG A 83 -29.04 10.86 -17.73
N GLN A 84 -27.97 11.32 -18.38
CA GLN A 84 -27.80 12.73 -18.71
C GLN A 84 -28.88 13.23 -19.69
N LEU A 85 -29.24 12.44 -20.71
CA LEU A 85 -30.32 12.77 -21.64
C LEU A 85 -31.70 12.86 -20.96
N TYR A 86 -31.98 11.97 -20.00
CA TYR A 86 -33.23 12.02 -19.23
C TYR A 86 -33.34 13.20 -18.26
N SER A 87 -32.23 13.90 -17.96
CA SER A 87 -32.23 15.11 -17.13
C SER A 87 -32.35 16.42 -17.93
N MET A 88 -32.36 16.36 -19.27
CA MET A 88 -32.42 17.53 -20.17
C MET A 88 -33.82 17.79 -20.75
N GLY A 89 -34.84 17.01 -20.37
CA GLY A 89 -36.24 17.19 -20.75
C GLY A 89 -37.13 17.37 -19.53
#